data_AF-A0A2I0NY15-F1
#
_entry.id   AF-A0A2I0NY15-F1
#
_cell.length_a   1.000
_cell.length_b   1.000
_cell.length_c   1.000
_cell.angle_alpha   90.00
_cell.angle_beta   90.00
_cell.angle_gamma   90.00
#
_symmetry.space_group_name_H-M   'P 1'
#
loop_
_entity.id
_entity.type
_entity.pdbx_description
1 polymer ?
#
loop_
_entity_poly.entity_id
_entity_poly.type
_entity_poly.pdbx_seq_one_letter_code
_entity_poly.pdbx_strand_id
1 'polypeptide(L)'
;QREVQKIGPDPNLQLILPEELHEIRRIWRQEKGDWEDSVPKIYREVMGTDLDWIQDDRGMFSGEEGNLLEVTCQKHDIPVQLVAKLLDIERQVQGMKRRAAVYSRIEDVLGEEWRTEEEITKE
;
A
#
# COMPACT_ATOMS: atom_id res chain seq x y z
N GLN A 1 15.14 -2.59 12.25
CA GLN A 1 14.99 -3.37 13.50
C GLN A 1 16.06 -4.44 13.67
N ARG A 2 16.17 -5.41 12.75
CA ARG A 2 17.17 -6.50 12.82
C ARG A 2 18.60 -6.04 13.07
N GLU A 3 19.04 -5.00 12.37
CA GLU A 3 20.39 -4.46 12.57
C GLU A 3 20.59 -3.91 13.99
N VAL A 4 19.63 -3.13 14.50
CA VAL A 4 19.66 -2.60 15.86
C VAL A 4 19.64 -3.71 16.91
N GLN A 5 18.86 -4.76 16.72
CA GLN A 5 18.86 -5.94 17.60
C GLN A 5 20.20 -6.70 17.55
N LYS A 6 20.95 -6.63 16.44
CA LYS A 6 22.24 -7.31 16.27
C LYS A 6 23.41 -6.52 16.86
N ILE A 7 23.40 -5.18 16.73
CA ILE A 7 24.51 -4.31 17.12
C ILE A 7 24.26 -3.56 18.43
N GLY A 8 23.01 -3.46 18.86
CA GLY A 8 22.57 -2.68 20.00
C GLY A 8 22.71 -3.40 21.34
N PRO A 9 22.52 -2.66 22.45
CA PRO A 9 22.66 -3.19 23.80
C PRO A 9 21.51 -4.12 24.23
N ASP A 10 20.34 -4.02 23.58
CA ASP A 10 19.18 -4.87 23.85
C ASP A 10 18.78 -5.67 22.59
N PRO A 11 19.02 -6.99 22.58
CA PRO A 11 18.67 -7.84 21.44
C PRO A 11 17.16 -8.06 21.27
N ASN A 12 16.35 -7.74 22.28
CA ASN A 12 14.89 -7.92 22.26
C ASN A 12 14.15 -6.61 21.96
N LEU A 13 14.87 -5.50 21.73
CA LEU A 13 14.25 -4.21 21.44
C LEU A 13 13.37 -4.30 20.19
N GLN A 14 12.10 -3.94 20.34
CA GLN A 14 11.17 -3.78 19.23
C GLN A 14 11.15 -2.32 18.81
N LEU A 15 11.51 -2.03 17.55
CA LEU A 15 11.46 -0.67 16.99
C LEU A 15 10.07 -0.33 16.44
N ILE A 16 9.38 -1.35 15.93
CA ILE A 16 8.01 -1.26 15.46
C ILE A 16 7.27 -2.39 16.18
N LEU A 17 6.25 -2.02 16.94
CA LEU A 17 5.40 -2.94 17.67
C LEU A 17 4.50 -3.72 16.71
N PRO A 18 4.02 -4.92 17.08
CA PRO A 18 3.08 -5.67 16.26
C PRO A 18 1.82 -4.85 15.90
N GLU A 19 1.28 -4.10 16.84
CA GLU A 19 0.12 -3.20 16.63
C GLU A 19 0.40 -2.11 15.60
N GLU A 20 1.61 -1.54 15.59
CA GLU A 20 2.02 -0.55 14.60
C GLU A 20 2.16 -1.18 13.21
N LEU A 21 2.63 -2.43 13.11
CA LEU A 21 2.68 -3.15 11.84
C LEU A 21 1.28 -3.44 11.28
N HIS A 22 0.30 -3.76 12.14
CA HIS A 22 -1.09 -3.90 11.73
C HIS A 22 -1.64 -2.58 11.17
N GLU A 23 -1.32 -1.45 11.80
CA GLU A 23 -1.77 -0.14 11.34
C GLU A 23 -1.08 0.29 10.04
N ILE A 24 0.22 0.02 9.90
CA ILE A 24 0.95 0.22 8.64
C ILE A 24 0.30 -0.58 7.51
N ARG A 25 0.01 -1.87 7.74
CA ARG A 25 -0.71 -2.72 6.77
C ARG A 25 -2.07 -2.13 6.43
N ARG A 26 -2.83 -1.64 7.41
CA ARG A 26 -4.13 -0.99 7.19
C ARG A 26 -4.00 0.21 6.25
N ILE A 27 -3.09 1.13 6.55
CA ILE A 27 -2.85 2.34 5.77
C ILE A 27 -2.40 1.99 4.35
N TRP A 28 -1.44 1.07 4.21
CA TRP A 28 -0.92 0.69 2.89
C TRP A 28 -2.01 0.09 2.00
N ARG A 29 -2.80 -0.83 2.56
CA ARG A 29 -3.89 -1.45 1.81
C ARG A 29 -5.03 -0.49 1.51
N GLN A 30 -5.45 0.35 2.47
CA GLN A 30 -6.66 1.17 2.33
C GLN A 30 -6.42 2.53 1.68
N GLU A 31 -5.22 3.10 1.84
CA GLU A 31 -4.93 4.49 1.49
C GLU A 31 -3.82 4.60 0.42
N LYS A 32 -2.92 3.62 0.34
CA LYS A 32 -1.83 3.61 -0.65
C LYS A 32 -2.04 2.66 -1.83
N GLY A 33 -3.08 1.82 -1.81
CA GLY A 33 -3.38 0.90 -2.91
C GLY A 33 -2.45 -0.32 -2.97
N ASP A 34 -1.90 -0.75 -1.83
CA ASP A 34 -1.09 -1.97 -1.73
C ASP A 34 -1.98 -3.23 -1.80
N TRP A 35 -2.38 -3.61 -3.01
CA TRP A 35 -3.23 -4.78 -3.24
C TRP A 35 -2.49 -6.12 -3.03
N GLU A 36 -1.16 -6.09 -3.18
CA GLU A 36 -0.27 -7.23 -2.98
C GLU A 36 -0.10 -7.63 -1.51
N ASP A 37 -0.58 -6.80 -0.57
CA ASP A 37 -0.42 -6.99 0.87
C ASP A 37 1.06 -7.23 1.24
N SER A 38 1.86 -6.20 0.99
CA SER A 38 3.32 -6.27 1.03
C SER A 38 3.88 -6.37 2.46
N VAL A 39 3.17 -5.83 3.46
CA VAL A 39 3.66 -5.77 4.85
C VAL A 39 3.93 -7.16 5.45
N PRO A 40 3.02 -8.15 5.40
CA PRO A 40 3.31 -9.51 5.84
C PRO A 40 4.50 -10.16 5.13
N LYS A 41 4.63 -9.94 3.81
CA LYS A 41 5.73 -10.49 3.00
C LYS A 41 7.08 -9.93 3.46
N ILE A 42 7.18 -8.60 3.56
CA ILE A 42 8.38 -7.90 4.04
C ILE A 42 8.73 -8.33 5.46
N TYR A 43 7.74 -8.42 6.35
CA TYR A 43 7.97 -8.85 7.73
C TYR A 43 8.55 -10.26 7.78
N ARG A 44 7.97 -11.21 7.03
CA ARG A 44 8.47 -12.59 6.97
C ARG A 44 9.88 -12.66 6.40
N GLU A 45 10.19 -11.88 5.36
CA GLU A 45 11.53 -11.82 4.77
C GLU A 45 12.59 -11.33 5.76
N VAL A 46 12.28 -10.27 6.51
CA VAL A 46 13.23 -9.64 7.44
C VAL A 46 13.30 -10.37 8.80
N MET A 47 12.16 -10.83 9.30
CA MET A 47 12.04 -11.43 10.63
C MET A 47 12.08 -12.95 10.59
N GLY A 48 11.85 -13.60 9.46
CA GLY A 48 11.84 -15.07 9.34
C GLY A 48 10.68 -15.76 10.07
N THR A 49 9.75 -14.99 10.62
CA THR A 49 8.57 -15.45 11.36
C THR A 49 7.35 -14.64 10.92
N ASP A 50 6.16 -15.13 11.19
CA ASP A 50 4.91 -14.39 10.98
C ASP A 50 4.33 -13.86 12.29
N LEU A 51 3.55 -12.78 12.16
CA LEU A 51 2.65 -12.31 13.21
C LEU A 51 1.25 -12.91 12.99
N ASP A 52 0.39 -12.75 14.00
CA ASP A 52 -1.02 -13.11 13.90
C ASP A 52 -1.80 -12.09 13.03
N TRP A 53 -1.60 -12.19 11.71
CA TRP A 53 -2.19 -11.29 10.74
C TRP A 53 -3.70 -11.47 10.66
N ILE A 54 -4.45 -10.47 11.13
CA ILE A 54 -5.91 -10.42 10.94
C ILE A 54 -6.21 -10.40 9.44
N GLN A 55 -6.98 -11.37 8.94
CA GLN A 55 -7.52 -11.32 7.58
C GLN A 55 -8.66 -10.30 7.54
N ASP A 56 -8.49 -9.22 6.78
CA ASP A 56 -9.57 -8.30 6.47
C ASP A 56 -10.28 -8.79 5.20
N ASP A 57 -11.40 -9.50 5.40
CA ASP A 57 -12.18 -10.22 4.38
C ASP A 57 -13.05 -9.30 3.49
N ARG A 58 -12.74 -8.00 3.46
CA ARG A 58 -13.58 -6.96 2.86
C ARG A 58 -13.41 -6.83 1.34
N GLY A 59 -13.55 -7.92 0.58
CA GLY A 59 -13.69 -7.86 -0.90
C GLY A 59 -12.72 -6.91 -1.61
N MET A 60 -11.50 -6.79 -1.08
CA MET A 60 -10.45 -5.92 -1.60
C MET A 60 -9.88 -6.57 -2.87
N PHE A 61 -9.33 -5.74 -3.75
CA PHE A 61 -8.46 -6.26 -4.80
C PHE A 61 -7.31 -7.06 -4.18
N SER A 62 -7.01 -8.19 -4.80
CA SER A 62 -5.92 -9.08 -4.42
C SER A 62 -4.70 -8.81 -5.30
N GLY A 63 -3.61 -9.53 -5.04
CA GLY A 63 -2.44 -9.49 -5.89
C GLY A 63 -2.71 -9.95 -7.33
N GLU A 64 -3.71 -10.80 -7.57
CA GLU A 64 -4.07 -11.20 -8.93
C GLU A 64 -4.58 -10.00 -9.76
N GLU A 65 -5.45 -9.17 -9.18
CA GLU A 65 -5.89 -7.92 -9.83
C GLU A 65 -4.76 -6.89 -9.92
N GLY A 66 -3.84 -6.86 -8.95
CA GLY A 66 -2.64 -6.02 -8.99
C GLY A 66 -1.74 -6.34 -10.19
N ASN A 67 -1.46 -7.62 -10.42
CA ASN A 67 -0.68 -8.08 -11.58
C ASN A 67 -1.36 -7.71 -12.91
N LEU A 68 -2.68 -7.86 -13.00
CA LEU A 68 -3.43 -7.46 -14.20
C LEU A 68 -3.38 -5.95 -14.44
N LEU A 69 -3.50 -5.18 -13.36
CA LEU A 69 -3.39 -3.72 -13.42
C LEU A 69 -2.01 -3.31 -13.91
N GLU A 70 -0.95 -3.90 -13.36
CA GLU A 70 0.43 -3.62 -13.76
C GLU A 70 0.66 -3.88 -15.26
N VAL A 71 0.25 -5.05 -15.76
CA VAL A 71 0.36 -5.41 -17.19
C VAL A 71 -0.40 -4.42 -18.08
N THR A 72 -1.52 -3.87 -17.60
CA THR A 72 -2.32 -2.90 -18.35
C THR A 72 -1.67 -1.53 -18.34
N CYS A 73 -1.25 -1.06 -17.17
CA CYS A 73 -0.57 0.21 -16.97
C CYS A 73 0.76 0.32 -17.74
N GLN A 74 1.56 -0.76 -17.74
CA GLN A 74 2.81 -0.82 -18.51
C GLN A 74 2.59 -0.65 -20.02
N LYS A 75 1.46 -1.14 -20.57
CA LYS A 75 1.14 -0.94 -22.01
C LYS A 75 0.83 0.51 -22.37
N HIS A 76 0.39 1.30 -21.39
CA HIS A 76 -0.05 2.67 -21.59
C HIS A 76 0.91 3.71 -21.01
N ASP A 77 2.03 3.27 -20.42
CA ASP A 77 3.02 4.13 -19.75
C ASP A 77 2.38 4.98 -18.62
N ILE A 78 1.51 4.35 -17.84
CA ILE A 78 0.79 5.00 -16.73
C ILE A 78 1.28 4.43 -15.40
N PRO A 79 1.50 5.27 -14.37
CA PRO A 79 1.83 4.80 -13.02
C PRO A 79 0.76 3.87 -12.45
N VAL A 80 1.15 2.65 -12.06
CA VAL A 80 0.23 1.63 -11.51
C VAL A 80 -0.46 2.13 -10.24
N GLN A 81 0.31 2.78 -9.36
CA GLN A 81 -0.17 3.30 -8.07
C GLN A 81 -1.27 4.35 -8.24
N LEU A 82 -1.17 5.19 -9.26
CA LEU A 82 -2.20 6.18 -9.60
C LEU A 82 -3.52 5.48 -9.91
N VAL A 83 -3.51 4.51 -10.83
CA VAL A 83 -4.72 3.82 -11.26
C VAL A 83 -5.30 2.96 -10.13
N ALA A 84 -4.45 2.32 -9.32
CA ALA A 84 -4.87 1.57 -8.14
C ALA A 84 -5.65 2.46 -7.15
N LYS A 85 -5.10 3.65 -6.82
CA LYS A 85 -5.80 4.60 -5.95
C LYS A 85 -7.12 5.10 -6.53
N LEU A 86 -7.17 5.39 -7.83
CA LEU A 86 -8.40 5.83 -8.49
C LEU A 86 -9.49 4.74 -8.43
N LEU A 87 -9.12 3.47 -8.64
CA LEU A 87 -10.02 2.33 -8.53
C LEU A 87 -10.50 2.11 -7.09
N ASP A 88 -9.63 2.27 -6.10
CA ASP A 88 -10.04 2.20 -4.69
C ASP A 88 -10.97 3.35 -4.30
N ILE A 89 -10.73 4.58 -4.77
CA ILE A 89 -11.64 5.72 -4.55
C ILE A 89 -13.02 5.42 -5.13
N GLU A 90 -13.10 4.94 -6.37
CA GLU A 90 -14.37 4.61 -7.01
C GLU A 90 -15.10 3.47 -6.26
N ARG A 91 -14.37 2.46 -5.78
CA ARG A 91 -14.95 1.37 -5.00
C ARG A 91 -15.51 1.86 -3.66
N GLN A 92 -14.82 2.76 -2.97
CA GLN A 92 -15.27 3.31 -1.67
C GLN A 92 -16.59 4.08 -1.77
N VAL A 93 -16.89 4.65 -2.93
CA VAL A 93 -18.12 5.43 -3.17
C VAL A 93 -19.21 4.65 -3.89
N GLN A 94 -18.92 3.41 -4.28
CA GLN A 94 -19.88 2.51 -4.89
C GLN A 94 -21.04 2.26 -3.92
N GLY A 95 -22.27 2.57 -4.36
CA GLY A 95 -23.48 2.45 -3.53
C GLY A 95 -23.85 3.70 -2.72
N MET A 96 -23.03 4.76 -2.73
CA MET A 96 -23.38 6.04 -2.10
C MET A 96 -24.36 6.85 -2.97
N LYS A 97 -25.47 7.31 -2.38
CA LYS A 97 -26.46 8.18 -3.07
C LYS A 97 -25.93 9.56 -3.47
N ARG A 98 -24.84 10.02 -2.84
CA ARG A 98 -24.20 11.32 -3.14
C ARG A 98 -22.74 11.07 -3.50
N ARG A 99 -22.35 11.44 -4.72
CA ARG A 99 -21.00 11.24 -5.28
C ARG A 99 -20.18 12.54 -5.38
N ALA A 100 -20.68 13.66 -4.87
CA ALA A 100 -20.01 14.95 -5.01
C ALA A 100 -18.59 14.98 -4.39
N ALA A 101 -18.38 14.25 -3.29
CA ALA A 101 -17.08 14.16 -2.62
C ALA A 101 -16.03 13.35 -3.40
N VAL A 102 -16.42 12.60 -4.43
CA VAL A 102 -15.51 11.77 -5.24
C VAL A 102 -14.58 12.64 -6.07
N TYR A 103 -15.11 13.69 -6.68
CA TYR A 103 -14.33 14.55 -7.57
C TYR A 103 -13.18 15.23 -6.83
N SER A 104 -13.42 15.71 -5.61
CA SER A 104 -12.36 16.28 -4.75
C SER A 104 -11.26 15.26 -4.47
N ARG A 105 -11.62 14.01 -4.14
CA ARG A 105 -10.62 12.95 -3.87
C ARG A 105 -9.84 12.55 -5.11
N ILE A 106 -10.50 12.52 -6.27
CA ILE A 106 -9.82 12.26 -7.55
C ILE A 106 -8.84 13.39 -7.86
N GLU A 107 -9.25 14.64 -7.65
CA GLU A 107 -8.39 15.81 -7.85
C GLU A 107 -7.17 15.78 -6.92
N ASP A 108 -7.36 15.44 -5.65
CA ASP A 108 -6.27 15.27 -4.68
C ASP A 108 -5.26 14.21 -5.16
N VAL A 109 -5.75 13.04 -5.62
CA VAL A 109 -4.90 11.97 -6.16
C VAL A 109 -4.19 12.41 -7.44
N LEU A 110 -4.88 13.06 -8.38
CA LEU A 110 -4.24 13.53 -9.60
C LEU A 110 -3.18 14.62 -9.35
N GLY A 111 -3.30 15.36 -8.24
CA GLY A 111 -2.33 16.37 -7.81
C GLY A 111 -1.11 15.83 -7.05
N GLU A 112 -1.06 14.54 -6.74
CA GLU A 112 0.14 13.92 -6.15
C GLU A 112 1.27 13.74 -7.19
N GLU A 113 2.50 13.57 -6.71
CA GLU A 113 3.65 13.25 -7.56
C GLU A 113 3.68 11.73 -7.84
N TRP A 114 3.55 11.37 -9.11
CA TRP A 114 3.51 9.97 -9.58
C TRP A 114 4.77 9.51 -10.29
N ARG A 115 5.71 10.43 -10.49
CA ARG A 115 7.03 10.13 -11.04
C ARG A 115 7.86 9.36 -10.02
N THR A 116 8.73 8.51 -10.52
CA THR A 116 9.71 7.79 -9.71
C THR A 116 10.74 8.76 -9.14
N GLU A 117 11.37 8.38 -8.02
CA GLU A 117 12.44 9.18 -7.40
C GLU A 117 13.58 9.48 -8.39
N GLU A 118 13.89 8.52 -9.27
CA GLU A 118 14.92 8.63 -10.31
C GLU A 118 14.58 9.66 -11.39
N GLU A 119 13.30 9.85 -11.70
CA GLU A 119 12.84 10.87 -12.66
C GLU A 119 12.92 12.27 -12.06
N ILE A 120 12.65 12.39 -10.76
CA ILE A 120 12.66 13.67 -10.04
C ILE A 120 14.10 14.16 -9.81
N THR A 121 15.04 13.26 -9.48
CA THR A 121 16.44 13.64 -9.19
C THR A 121 17.28 13.94 -10.43
N LYS A 122 16.77 13.70 -11.65
CA LYS A 122 17.46 13.99 -12.91
C LYS A 122 17.18 15.38 -13.48
N GLU A 123 16.26 16.16 -12.90
CA GLU A 123 16.04 17.59 -13.19
C GLU A 123 16.93 18.51 -12.35
#